data_AF-A0AAW0IMD8-F1
#
_entry.id   AF-A0AAW0IMD8-F1
#
_cell.length_a   1.000
_cell.length_b   1.000
_cell.length_c   1.000
_cell.angle_alpha   90.00
_cell.angle_beta   90.00
_cell.angle_gamma   90.00
#
_symmetry.space_group_name_H-M   'P 1'
#
loop_
_entity.id
_entity.type
_entity.pdbx_description
1 polymer ?
#
loop_
_entity_poly.entity_id
_entity_poly.type
_entity_poly.pdbx_seq_one_letter_code
_entity_poly.pdbx_strand_id
1 'polypeptide(L)'
;MGEPLGQLKVMVVQGKRLVIRDFKSSDPYVIVKLGNQTAKTKVINSCLNPVWNEELSFSLTEPVGVLNFEVFDKDRFKADDKMGNAHLSLQPIVSAARLRKILGVSSGETTLRKVVPDGDNCLVGESSICCVNGEVVQSVWLRLGGVESGEIELKIKFIDPLETPSK
;
A
#
# COMPACT_ATOMS: atom_id res chain seq x y z
N MET A 1 -8.62 -18.03 13.79
CA MET A 1 -8.19 -17.86 12.40
C MET A 1 -9.34 -17.14 11.71
N GLY A 2 -9.11 -15.97 11.09
CA GLY A 2 -10.18 -15.14 10.51
C GLY A 2 -10.76 -15.74 9.23
N GLU A 3 -11.98 -15.33 8.86
CA GLU A 3 -12.60 -15.76 7.60
C GLU A 3 -11.91 -15.08 6.40
N PRO A 4 -11.57 -15.82 5.33
CA PRO A 4 -10.90 -15.25 4.17
C PRO A 4 -11.84 -14.33 3.38
N LEU A 5 -11.40 -13.10 3.13
CA LEU A 5 -12.11 -12.13 2.29
C LEU A 5 -11.60 -12.10 0.85
N GLY A 6 -10.32 -12.42 0.63
CA GLY A 6 -9.70 -12.37 -0.69
C GLY A 6 -8.20 -12.12 -0.63
N GLN A 7 -7.65 -11.67 -1.76
CA GLN A 7 -6.23 -11.31 -1.87
C GLN A 7 -6.07 -9.80 -2.10
N LEU A 8 -5.00 -9.26 -1.53
CA LEU A 8 -4.55 -7.90 -1.79
C LEU A 8 -3.22 -7.94 -2.53
N LYS A 9 -3.18 -7.29 -3.68
CA LYS A 9 -1.95 -6.95 -4.38
C LYS A 9 -1.57 -5.52 -4.02
N VAL A 10 -0.41 -5.35 -3.42
CA VAL A 10 0.13 -4.06 -2.99
C VAL A 10 1.37 -3.78 -3.83
N MET A 11 1.23 -2.89 -4.81
CA MET A 11 2.34 -2.39 -5.60
C MET A 11 2.94 -1.18 -4.91
N VAL A 12 4.18 -1.35 -4.41
CA VAL A 12 5.00 -0.24 -3.91
C VAL A 12 5.65 0.41 -5.12
N VAL A 13 5.17 1.59 -5.51
CA VAL A 13 5.55 2.24 -6.77
C VAL A 13 6.87 2.98 -6.59
N GLN A 14 6.88 4.03 -5.77
CA GLN A 14 8.04 4.89 -5.58
C GLN A 14 8.01 5.63 -4.24
N GLY A 15 9.17 6.14 -3.83
CA GLY A 15 9.33 7.11 -2.75
C GLY A 15 9.70 8.48 -3.32
N LYS A 16 9.35 9.55 -2.61
CA LYS A 16 9.77 10.92 -2.94
C LYS A 16 10.30 11.65 -1.73
N ARG A 17 11.44 12.34 -1.92
CA ARG A 17 12.09 13.17 -0.89
C ARG A 17 12.23 12.41 0.44
N LEU A 18 12.64 11.15 0.37
CA LEU A 18 12.90 10.35 1.57
C LEU A 18 14.00 11.01 2.39
N VAL A 19 13.93 10.82 3.70
CA VAL A 19 14.91 11.37 4.64
C VAL A 19 16.30 10.78 4.41
N ILE A 20 17.36 11.55 4.64
CA ILE A 20 18.74 11.06 4.60
C ILE A 20 19.06 10.35 5.93
N ARG A 21 19.62 9.15 5.85
CA ARG A 21 20.16 8.41 7.02
C ARG A 21 21.65 8.04 6.86
N ASP A 22 22.22 8.06 5.65
CA ASP A 22 23.67 8.06 5.43
C ASP A 22 24.26 9.48 5.34
N PHE A 23 25.50 9.62 4.85
CA PHE A 23 26.19 10.90 4.71
C PHE A 23 25.50 11.90 3.76
N LYS A 24 24.99 11.42 2.63
CA LYS A 24 24.35 12.26 1.58
C LYS A 24 23.10 11.64 0.97
N SER A 25 22.79 10.39 1.28
CA SER A 25 21.72 9.62 0.63
C SER A 25 21.20 8.56 1.60
N SER A 26 20.49 7.56 1.07
CA SER A 26 20.09 6.33 1.75
C SER A 26 19.91 5.21 0.72
N ASP A 27 19.90 3.97 1.20
CA ASP A 27 19.62 2.73 0.48
C ASP A 27 18.21 2.21 0.86
N PRO A 28 17.11 2.88 0.45
CA PRO A 28 15.79 2.60 1.00
C PRO A 28 15.14 1.30 0.50
N TYR A 29 14.44 0.64 1.41
CA TYR A 29 13.46 -0.41 1.13
C TYR A 29 12.22 -0.25 2.03
N VAL A 30 11.11 -0.87 1.65
CA VAL A 30 9.84 -0.79 2.37
C VAL A 30 9.48 -2.16 2.93
N ILE A 31 9.16 -2.22 4.22
CA ILE A 31 8.50 -3.35 4.86
C ILE A 31 6.99 -3.08 4.88
N VAL A 32 6.22 -4.03 4.36
CA VAL A 32 4.75 -3.98 4.32
C VAL A 32 4.18 -5.08 5.21
N LYS A 33 3.28 -4.71 6.13
CA LYS A 33 2.70 -5.62 7.13
C LYS A 33 1.17 -5.61 7.07
N LEU A 34 0.58 -6.80 7.11
CA LEU A 34 -0.86 -7.03 7.27
C LEU A 34 -1.11 -8.14 8.29
N GLY A 35 -1.47 -7.76 9.52
CA GLY A 35 -1.57 -8.70 10.63
C GLY A 35 -0.22 -9.42 10.84
N ASN A 36 -0.22 -10.75 10.71
CA ASN A 36 0.99 -11.58 10.87
C ASN A 36 1.79 -11.74 9.57
N GLN A 37 1.32 -11.19 8.45
CA GLN A 37 2.02 -11.27 7.17
C GLN A 37 2.98 -10.09 7.03
N THR A 38 4.22 -10.38 6.62
CA THR A 38 5.25 -9.37 6.36
C THR A 38 5.91 -9.67 5.04
N ALA A 39 6.06 -8.66 4.19
CA ALA A 39 6.86 -8.72 2.98
C ALA A 39 7.71 -7.45 2.89
N LYS A 40 8.76 -7.47 2.07
CA LYS A 40 9.63 -6.31 1.85
C LYS A 40 9.99 -6.16 0.39
N THR A 41 10.21 -4.92 -0.03
CA THR A 41 10.74 -4.63 -1.36
C THR A 41 12.24 -4.92 -1.43
N LYS A 42 12.78 -4.84 -2.65
CA LYS A 42 14.20 -4.67 -2.89
C LYS A 42 14.70 -3.35 -2.31
N VAL A 43 16.00 -3.33 -2.05
CA VAL A 43 16.78 -2.15 -1.69
C VAL A 43 17.16 -1.41 -2.98
N ILE A 44 17.03 -0.08 -2.99
CA ILE A 44 17.54 0.77 -4.06
C ILE A 44 18.66 1.62 -3.48
N ASN A 45 19.88 1.44 -3.97
CA ASN A 45 21.04 2.07 -3.35
C ASN A 45 21.14 3.57 -3.67
N SER A 46 21.55 4.35 -2.68
CA SER A 46 21.91 5.77 -2.75
C SER A 46 20.86 6.62 -3.46
N CYS A 47 19.58 6.46 -3.10
CA CYS A 47 18.48 7.15 -3.76
C CYS A 47 17.39 7.59 -2.77
N LEU A 48 17.11 8.90 -2.72
CA LEU A 48 16.01 9.47 -1.93
C LEU A 48 14.68 9.59 -2.70
N ASN A 49 14.68 9.19 -3.98
CA ASN A 49 13.48 9.11 -4.83
C ASN A 49 13.41 7.74 -5.52
N PRO A 50 13.43 6.63 -4.75
CA PRO A 50 13.50 5.29 -5.31
C PRO A 50 12.23 4.94 -6.09
N VAL A 51 12.37 4.20 -7.18
CA VAL A 51 11.25 3.61 -7.93
C VAL A 51 11.35 2.09 -7.81
N TRP A 52 10.58 1.51 -6.90
CA TRP A 52 10.61 0.06 -6.64
C TRP A 52 9.78 -0.72 -7.66
N ASN A 53 8.58 -0.24 -8.00
CA ASN A 53 7.61 -0.94 -8.85
C ASN A 53 7.47 -2.43 -8.48
N GLU A 54 7.35 -2.72 -7.19
CA GLU A 54 7.36 -4.09 -6.68
C GLU A 54 5.98 -4.48 -6.13
N GLU A 55 5.41 -5.55 -6.66
CA GLU A 55 4.11 -6.08 -6.24
C GLU A 55 4.28 -7.14 -5.15
N LEU A 56 3.65 -6.90 -3.99
CA LEU A 56 3.61 -7.80 -2.85
C LEU A 56 2.17 -8.32 -2.67
N SER A 57 2.00 -9.59 -2.35
CA SER A 57 0.68 -10.23 -2.21
C SER A 57 0.38 -10.62 -0.77
N PHE A 58 -0.83 -10.35 -0.31
CA PHE A 58 -1.30 -10.63 1.05
C PHE A 58 -2.69 -11.27 1.02
N SER A 59 -2.94 -12.22 1.93
CA SER A 59 -4.27 -12.75 2.19
C SER A 59 -5.04 -11.78 3.10
N LEU A 60 -6.24 -11.37 2.70
CA LEU A 60 -7.12 -10.54 3.52
C LEU A 60 -8.13 -11.43 4.25
N THR A 61 -8.30 -11.20 5.55
CA THR A 61 -9.26 -11.91 6.40
C THR A 61 -10.07 -10.92 7.23
N GLU A 62 -11.24 -11.34 7.73
CA GLU A 62 -11.95 -10.61 8.79
C GLU A 62 -11.30 -10.86 10.17
N PRO A 63 -11.22 -9.84 11.06
CA PRO A 63 -11.62 -8.45 10.82
C PRO A 63 -10.68 -7.73 9.84
N VAL A 64 -11.25 -6.92 8.94
CA VAL A 64 -10.46 -6.10 7.99
C VAL A 64 -9.52 -5.17 8.74
N GLY A 65 -8.21 -5.40 8.55
CA GLY A 65 -7.14 -4.68 9.22
C GLY A 65 -6.63 -3.44 8.49
N VAL A 66 -5.43 -3.03 8.88
CA VAL A 66 -4.69 -1.88 8.35
C VAL A 66 -3.41 -2.38 7.71
N LEU A 67 -3.06 -1.85 6.53
CA LEU A 67 -1.73 -2.05 5.96
C LEU A 67 -0.77 -1.06 6.60
N ASN A 68 0.33 -1.58 7.15
CA ASN A 68 1.40 -0.76 7.71
C ASN A 68 2.62 -0.79 6.80
N PHE A 69 3.23 0.37 6.64
CA PHE A 69 4.41 0.59 5.81
C PHE A 69 5.50 1.18 6.69
N GLU A 70 6.68 0.59 6.67
CA GLU A 70 7.87 1.10 7.34
C GLU A 70 9.00 1.18 6.32
N VAL A 71 9.60 2.36 6.18
CA VAL A 71 10.73 2.58 5.28
C VAL A 71 12.01 2.51 6.10
N PHE A 72 13.01 1.81 5.56
CA PHE A 72 14.30 1.61 6.21
C PHE A 72 15.44 1.90 5.26
N ASP A 73 16.55 2.38 5.82
CA ASP A 73 17.84 2.51 5.15
C ASP A 73 18.66 1.24 5.36
N LYS A 74 19.13 0.62 4.28
CA LYS A 74 19.89 -0.62 4.36
C LYS A 74 21.35 -0.33 4.73
N ASP A 75 21.74 -0.76 5.93
CA ASP A 75 23.12 -0.68 6.37
C ASP A 75 23.86 -2.02 6.23
N ARG A 76 25.12 -1.98 5.77
CA ARG A 76 25.93 -3.20 5.60
C ARG A 76 26.53 -3.71 6.92
N PHE A 77 26.85 -2.80 7.83
CA PHE A 77 27.65 -3.10 9.04
C PHE A 77 26.93 -2.76 10.35
N LYS A 78 25.70 -2.26 10.28
CA LYS A 78 24.88 -1.85 11.42
C LYS A 78 23.44 -2.31 11.23
N ALA A 79 22.61 -2.08 12.25
CA ALA A 79 21.17 -2.23 12.12
C ALA A 79 20.64 -1.15 11.15
N ASP A 80 19.64 -1.51 10.36
CA ASP A 80 19.02 -0.63 9.37
C ASP A 80 18.29 0.54 10.05
N ASP A 81 18.52 1.77 9.59
CA ASP A 81 17.94 2.97 10.17
C ASP A 81 16.49 3.20 9.72
N LYS A 82 15.62 3.65 10.63
CA LYS A 82 14.23 3.98 10.29
C LYS A 82 14.14 5.28 9.49
N MET A 83 13.40 5.21 8.39
CA MET A 83 13.12 6.32 7.47
C MET A 83 11.64 6.74 7.47
N GLY A 84 10.88 6.32 8.49
CA GLY A 84 9.50 6.71 8.71
C GLY A 84 8.49 5.60 8.46
N ASN A 85 7.25 5.87 8.82
CA ASN A 85 6.16 4.90 8.70
C ASN A 85 4.86 5.55 8.24
N ALA A 86 3.98 4.77 7.63
CA ALA A 86 2.63 5.17 7.25
C ALA A 86 1.67 3.99 7.38
N HIS A 87 0.37 4.28 7.39
CA HIS A 87 -0.67 3.27 7.41
C HIS A 87 -1.80 3.58 6.44
N LEU A 88 -2.50 2.53 5.98
CA LEU A 88 -3.67 2.63 5.12
C LEU A 88 -4.77 1.69 5.64
N SER A 89 -5.92 2.26 5.99
CA SER A 89 -7.11 1.48 6.31
C SER A 89 -7.61 0.74 5.08
N LEU A 90 -7.90 -0.56 5.21
CA LEU A 90 -8.45 -1.37 4.13
C LEU A 90 -9.99 -1.34 4.10
N GLN A 91 -10.64 -0.74 5.10
CA GLN A 91 -12.10 -0.62 5.15
C GLN A 91 -12.69 0.06 3.90
N PRO A 92 -12.12 1.17 3.38
CA PRO A 92 -12.63 1.81 2.17
C PRO A 92 -12.62 0.92 0.93
N ILE A 93 -11.52 0.19 0.67
CA ILE A 93 -11.40 -0.67 -0.52
C ILE A 93 -12.28 -1.92 -0.42
N VAL A 94 -12.42 -2.50 0.78
CA VAL A 94 -13.34 -3.63 1.01
C VAL A 94 -14.81 -3.18 0.86
N SER A 95 -15.15 -2.00 1.41
CA SER A 95 -16.49 -1.43 1.25
C SER A 95 -16.83 -1.15 -0.21
N ALA A 96 -15.86 -0.63 -0.98
CA ALA A 96 -16.01 -0.43 -2.41
C ALA A 96 -16.20 -1.75 -3.16
N ALA A 97 -15.46 -2.81 -2.80
CA ALA A 97 -15.66 -4.13 -3.39
C ALA A 97 -17.04 -4.73 -3.13
N ARG A 98 -17.58 -4.57 -1.91
CA ARG A 98 -18.97 -4.94 -1.60
C ARG A 98 -19.97 -4.14 -2.44
N LEU A 99 -19.78 -2.83 -2.55
CA LEU A 99 -20.63 -1.96 -3.36
C LEU A 99 -20.60 -2.35 -4.85
N ARG A 100 -19.42 -2.64 -5.40
CA ARG A 100 -19.26 -3.11 -6.78
C ARG A 100 -20.15 -4.32 -7.08
N LYS A 101 -20.17 -5.31 -6.17
CA LYS A 101 -21.01 -6.51 -6.29
C LYS A 101 -22.50 -6.17 -6.30
N ILE A 102 -22.93 -5.31 -5.38
CA ILE A 102 -24.33 -4.87 -5.28
C ILE A 102 -24.78 -4.16 -6.56
N LEU A 103 -23.91 -3.33 -7.13
CA LEU A 103 -24.20 -2.57 -8.35
C LEU A 103 -24.02 -3.39 -9.64
N GLY A 104 -23.48 -4.61 -9.57
CA GLY A 104 -23.21 -5.44 -10.75
C GLY A 104 -22.20 -4.84 -11.72
N VAL A 105 -21.27 -4.00 -11.24
CA VAL A 105 -20.27 -3.34 -12.11
C VAL A 105 -19.20 -4.36 -12.52
N SER A 106 -19.28 -4.81 -13.76
CA SER A 106 -18.40 -5.83 -14.34
C SER A 106 -17.51 -5.33 -15.47
N SER A 107 -17.81 -4.16 -16.04
CA SER A 107 -17.07 -3.60 -17.17
C SER A 107 -16.97 -2.07 -17.08
N GLY A 108 -15.98 -1.50 -17.77
CA GLY A 108 -15.68 -0.08 -17.74
C GLY A 108 -14.90 0.37 -16.51
N GLU A 109 -14.59 1.67 -16.49
CA GLU A 109 -13.98 2.35 -15.35
C GLU A 109 -15.07 3.12 -14.59
N THR A 110 -15.23 2.80 -13.31
CA THR A 110 -16.21 3.46 -12.44
C THR A 110 -15.56 3.82 -11.12
N THR A 111 -15.59 5.09 -10.73
CA THR A 111 -15.21 5.50 -9.37
C THR A 111 -16.28 5.06 -8.38
N LEU A 112 -15.90 4.19 -7.44
CA LEU A 112 -16.80 3.65 -6.42
C LEU A 112 -16.79 4.48 -5.13
N ARG A 113 -15.63 5.07 -4.81
CA ARG A 113 -15.42 5.84 -3.58
C ARG A 113 -14.23 6.79 -3.75
N LYS A 114 -14.27 7.90 -3.01
CA LYS A 114 -13.12 8.78 -2.77
C LYS A 114 -12.78 8.78 -1.28
N VAL A 115 -11.49 8.87 -0.96
CA VAL A 115 -10.96 9.02 0.39
C VAL A 115 -10.09 10.27 0.39
N VAL A 116 -10.36 11.19 1.31
CA VAL A 116 -9.63 12.46 1.42
C VAL A 116 -8.71 12.46 2.64
N PRO A 117 -7.64 13.27 2.66
CA PRO A 117 -6.83 13.46 3.85
C PRO A 117 -7.66 13.93 5.04
N ASP A 118 -7.36 13.40 6.21
CA ASP A 118 -7.91 13.82 7.50
C ASP A 118 -6.84 13.75 8.60
N GLY A 119 -7.21 13.99 9.86
CA GLY A 119 -6.26 13.96 10.99
C GLY A 119 -5.79 12.57 11.41
N ASP A 120 -6.44 11.50 10.94
CA ASP A 120 -6.22 10.12 11.39
C ASP A 120 -5.54 9.24 10.31
N ASN A 121 -5.50 9.71 9.07
CA ASN A 121 -4.92 8.98 7.93
C ASN A 121 -3.60 9.61 7.41
N CYS A 122 -2.85 8.84 6.62
CA CYS A 122 -1.57 9.28 6.07
C CYS A 122 -1.66 9.88 4.66
N LEU A 123 -2.86 10.14 4.10
CA LEU A 123 -3.00 10.55 2.71
C LEU A 123 -2.42 11.96 2.48
N VAL A 124 -1.65 12.12 1.41
CA VAL A 124 -1.13 13.43 0.97
C VAL A 124 -2.19 14.20 0.17
N GLY A 125 -3.11 13.50 -0.49
CA GLY A 125 -4.16 14.06 -1.32
C GLY A 125 -5.34 13.11 -1.50
N GLU A 126 -6.35 13.53 -2.25
CA GLU A 126 -7.51 12.69 -2.57
C GLU A 126 -7.08 11.39 -3.26
N SER A 127 -7.60 10.26 -2.77
CA SER A 127 -7.45 8.95 -3.36
C SER A 127 -8.79 8.45 -3.87
N SER A 128 -8.83 8.04 -5.14
CA SER A 128 -10.00 7.40 -5.73
C SER A 128 -9.86 5.88 -5.68
N ILE A 129 -10.96 5.21 -5.34
CA ILE A 129 -11.13 3.77 -5.43
C ILE A 129 -12.04 3.51 -6.62
N CYS A 130 -11.49 2.87 -7.64
CA CYS A 130 -12.18 2.61 -8.90
C CYS A 130 -12.35 1.11 -9.13
N CYS A 131 -13.42 0.74 -9.82
CA CYS A 131 -13.51 -0.54 -10.50
C CYS A 131 -12.94 -0.37 -11.90
N VAL A 132 -11.96 -1.19 -12.28
CA VAL A 132 -11.37 -1.23 -13.63
C VAL A 132 -11.37 -2.68 -14.10
N ASN A 133 -12.14 -3.00 -15.13
CA ASN A 133 -12.26 -4.37 -15.67
C ASN A 133 -12.65 -5.42 -14.60
N GLY A 134 -13.56 -5.05 -13.70
CA GLY A 134 -13.98 -5.89 -12.57
C GLY A 134 -13.03 -5.82 -11.35
N GLU A 135 -11.87 -5.19 -11.47
CA GLU A 135 -10.89 -5.17 -10.38
C GLU A 135 -11.03 -3.89 -9.56
N VAL A 136 -11.06 -4.00 -8.23
CA VAL A 136 -11.14 -2.82 -7.36
C VAL A 136 -9.74 -2.36 -7.03
N VAL A 137 -9.43 -1.12 -7.44
CA VAL A 137 -8.09 -0.54 -7.39
C VAL A 137 -8.13 0.80 -6.67
N GLN A 138 -7.11 1.05 -5.85
CA GLN A 138 -6.89 2.32 -5.16
C GLN A 138 -5.44 2.77 -5.34
N SER A 139 -5.22 4.00 -5.80
CA SER A 139 -3.89 4.63 -5.82
C SER A 139 -3.81 5.66 -4.70
N VAL A 140 -2.70 5.67 -3.96
CA VAL A 140 -2.49 6.59 -2.83
C VAL A 140 -1.07 7.14 -2.83
N TRP A 141 -0.95 8.39 -2.36
CA TRP A 141 0.30 8.95 -1.84
C TRP A 141 0.16 9.04 -0.32
N LEU A 142 1.10 8.43 0.41
CA LEU A 142 1.14 8.47 1.87
C LEU A 142 2.32 9.30 2.35
N ARG A 143 2.08 10.20 3.32
CA ARG A 143 3.12 10.92 4.05
C ARG A 143 3.71 10.02 5.12
N LEU A 144 5.04 9.95 5.18
CA LEU A 144 5.74 9.22 6.24
C LEU A 144 5.73 10.05 7.52
N GLY A 145 5.24 9.45 8.60
CA GLY A 145 5.31 9.97 9.96
C GLY A 145 6.60 9.56 10.66
N GLY A 146 6.91 10.25 11.76
CA GLY A 146 8.11 10.00 12.58
C GLY A 146 9.43 10.46 11.95
N VAL A 147 9.37 11.18 10.82
CA VAL A 147 10.53 11.70 10.09
C VAL A 147 10.24 13.08 9.49
N GLU A 148 11.31 13.77 9.11
CA GLU A 148 11.32 15.15 8.64
C GLU A 148 10.77 15.29 7.21
N SER A 149 10.90 14.24 6.40
CA SER A 149 10.42 14.20 5.02
C SER A 149 10.19 12.79 4.54
N GLY A 150 9.42 12.66 3.46
CA GLY A 150 9.22 11.40 2.75
C GLY A 150 7.76 11.12 2.46
N GLU A 151 7.50 10.72 1.23
CA GLU A 151 6.20 10.27 0.76
C GLU A 151 6.39 8.97 -0.02
N ILE A 152 5.44 8.04 0.07
CA ILE A 152 5.42 6.81 -0.72
C ILE A 152 4.15 6.72 -1.57
N GLU A 153 4.31 6.28 -2.81
CA GLU A 153 3.21 6.01 -3.72
C GLU A 153 2.91 4.51 -3.77
N LEU A 154 1.63 4.17 -3.65
CA LEU A 154 1.16 2.80 -3.65
C LEU A 154 -0.02 2.65 -4.60
N LYS A 155 -0.13 1.46 -5.19
CA LYS A 155 -1.35 1.00 -5.86
C LYS A 155 -1.81 -0.31 -5.24
N ILE A 156 -3.01 -0.31 -4.70
CA ILE A 156 -3.63 -1.44 -4.01
C ILE A 156 -4.72 -1.99 -4.91
N LYS A 157 -4.73 -3.30 -5.10
CA LYS A 157 -5.75 -4.02 -5.84
C LYS A 157 -6.33 -5.13 -4.96
N PHE A 158 -7.65 -5.13 -4.82
CA PHE A 158 -8.37 -6.19 -4.14
C PHE A 158 -8.87 -7.21 -5.16
N ILE A 159 -8.60 -8.48 -4.90
CA ILE A 159 -9.01 -9.64 -5.71
C ILE A 159 -9.99 -10.46 -4.89
N ASP A 160 -11.19 -10.61 -5.42
CA ASP A 160 -12.22 -11.43 -4.82
C ASP A 160 -11.92 -12.92 -5.01
N PRO A 161 -12.08 -13.77 -3.98
CA PRO A 161 -11.79 -15.20 -4.09
C PRO A 161 -12.74 -15.91 -5.05
N LEU A 162 -13.91 -15.34 -5.35
CA LEU A 162 -14.85 -15.91 -6.32
C LEU A 162 -14.51 -15.56 -7.77
N GLU A 163 -13.53 -14.69 -8.00
CA GLU A 163 -13.11 -14.24 -9.34
C GLU A 163 -11.83 -14.92 -9.83
N THR A 164 -11.19 -15.77 -9.02
CA THR A 164 -10.16 -16.68 -9.53
C THR A 164 -10.84 -17.75 -10.39
N PRO A 165 -10.44 -17.92 -11.67
CA PRO A 165 -10.97 -19.01 -12.47
C PRO A 165 -10.71 -20.32 -11.74
N SER A 166 -11.76 -21.14 -11.59
CA SER A 166 -11.61 -22.54 -11.25
C SER A 166 -10.51 -23.12 -12.12
N LYS A 167 -9.42 -23.60 -11.50
CA LYS A 167 -8.42 -24.39 -12.22
C LYS A 167 -9.06 -25.63 -12.83
#